data_AF-A0A0F5VCT5-F1
#
_entry.id   AF-A0A0F5VCT5-F1
#
_cell.length_a   1.000
_cell.length_b   1.000
_cell.length_c   1.000
_cell.angle_alpha   90.00
_cell.angle_beta   90.00
_cell.angle_gamma   90.00
#
_symmetry.space_group_name_H-M   'P 1'
#
loop_
_entity.id
_entity.type
_entity.pdbx_description
1 polymer ?
#
loop_
_entity_poly.entity_id
_entity_poly.type
_entity_poly.pdbx_seq_one_letter_code
_entity_poly.pdbx_strand_id
1 'polypeptide(L)'
;MTSKDCVDMKQLVMTFLEMHMKEYISPMYHYVKENPELIKTVPGFLMNPRSISVYLGRTHIGVEFDGPEFITELESGSKIEVKYFDYSVEECNLVEKIIGFEFDSTGPISLPLPPYSEDIIFPTNRGFDKLRELKWNFSAQNSIMGLNVPTPSVMNDRFTRVINAFFFDADESGLITRQIKWLDLIPIEFDSSDPEMDSFGFNLSIYKDLVKPDAHYVYPAPDEFKYIQLPKINRFIELWGNKDSSEVDITNFISEEENQFILSMKFGATAIQSELTCDWQSEDRKSIRPDFFVVQPNGYADIVEFKLPHIPKSFVVGSENRETFSAWLNSYISQTRAYVSFFDDPNNRRWFEDKYGFKVHKPKRYLVVGRRHDFKSDVWREIQSDFRDLEIITFDDLIDGVKAQFYQ
;
A
#
# COMPACT_ATOMS: atom_id res chain seq x y z
N MET A 1 13.13 -21.23 29.39
CA MET A 1 13.73 -19.93 29.74
C MET A 1 14.84 -20.15 30.75
N THR A 2 16.06 -20.31 30.27
CA THR A 2 17.28 -20.28 31.09
C THR A 2 18.21 -19.29 30.42
N SER A 3 18.32 -18.12 31.06
CA SER A 3 19.19 -17.02 30.70
C SER A 3 20.62 -17.35 31.12
N LYS A 4 21.52 -17.52 30.16
CA LYS A 4 22.93 -17.14 30.24
C LYS A 4 23.55 -17.36 28.86
N ASP A 5 24.26 -16.33 28.42
CA ASP A 5 25.17 -16.29 27.27
C ASP A 5 24.56 -15.97 25.89
N CYS A 6 23.58 -15.06 25.87
CA CYS A 6 23.30 -14.24 24.69
C CYS A 6 24.13 -12.96 24.81
N VAL A 7 25.12 -12.75 23.95
CA VAL A 7 25.42 -11.38 23.52
C VAL A 7 24.08 -10.83 23.07
N ASP A 8 23.54 -9.85 23.81
CA ASP A 8 22.20 -9.29 23.59
C ASP A 8 22.03 -9.08 22.08
N MET A 9 21.12 -9.81 21.43
CA MET A 9 20.88 -9.72 19.98
C MET A 9 20.75 -8.26 19.53
N LYS A 10 20.17 -7.43 20.40
CA LYS A 10 20.14 -5.99 20.23
C LYS A 10 21.54 -5.38 20.11
N GLN A 11 22.49 -5.74 20.96
CA GLN A 11 23.88 -5.31 20.88
C GLN A 11 24.56 -5.75 19.57
N LEU A 12 24.32 -6.98 19.10
CA LEU A 12 24.83 -7.43 17.79
C LEU A 12 24.26 -6.57 16.65
N VAL A 13 22.95 -6.38 16.62
CA VAL A 13 22.25 -5.55 15.62
C VAL A 13 22.74 -4.10 15.68
N MET A 14 22.88 -3.52 16.87
CA MET A 14 23.39 -2.16 17.03
C MET A 14 24.84 -2.03 16.55
N THR A 15 25.69 -3.01 16.86
CA THR A 15 27.09 -3.03 16.39
C THR A 15 27.13 -3.11 14.85
N PHE A 16 26.32 -3.98 14.26
CA PHE A 16 26.19 -4.10 12.82
C PHE A 16 25.73 -2.79 12.19
N LEU A 17 24.67 -2.15 12.74
CA LEU A 17 24.15 -0.89 12.23
C LEU A 17 25.15 0.27 12.38
N GLU A 18 25.89 0.35 13.49
CA GLU A 18 26.95 1.33 13.66
C GLU A 18 28.04 1.20 12.58
N MET A 19 28.44 -0.04 12.28
CA MET A 19 29.40 -0.31 11.21
C MET A 19 28.82 0.00 9.82
N HIS A 20 27.57 -0.39 9.56
CA HIS A 20 26.87 -0.11 8.30
C HIS A 20 26.71 1.40 8.07
N MET A 21 26.31 2.14 9.10
CA MET A 21 26.22 3.60 9.07
C MET A 21 27.57 4.25 8.78
N LYS A 22 28.65 3.73 9.36
CA LYS A 22 30.00 4.26 9.16
C LYS A 22 30.54 3.98 7.75
N GLU A 23 30.34 2.78 7.23
CA GLU A 23 30.95 2.34 5.96
C GLU A 23 30.09 2.66 4.73
N TYR A 24 28.78 2.89 4.89
CA TYR A 24 27.84 3.10 3.79
C TYR A 24 27.04 4.41 3.90
N ILE A 25 26.15 4.52 4.90
CA ILE A 25 25.17 5.61 4.95
C ILE A 25 25.83 6.97 5.17
N SER A 26 26.77 7.10 6.12
CA SER A 26 27.43 8.38 6.39
C SER A 26 28.29 8.87 5.22
N PRO A 27 29.13 8.01 4.59
CA PRO A 27 29.81 8.38 3.34
C PRO A 27 28.86 8.82 2.23
N MET A 28 27.74 8.11 2.05
CA MET A 28 26.72 8.45 1.04
C MET A 28 26.04 9.79 1.35
N TYR A 29 25.65 10.03 2.60
CA TYR A 29 25.08 11.29 3.04
C TYR A 29 26.05 12.47 2.79
N HIS A 30 27.33 12.30 3.11
CA HIS A 30 28.35 13.32 2.83
C HIS A 30 28.50 13.57 1.33
N TYR A 31 28.52 12.51 0.52
CA TYR A 31 28.59 12.62 -0.93
C TYR A 31 27.40 13.37 -1.53
N VAL A 32 26.17 13.06 -1.11
CA VAL A 32 24.95 13.77 -1.56
C VAL A 32 24.95 15.21 -1.09
N LYS A 33 25.41 15.49 0.13
CA LYS A 33 25.52 16.87 0.64
C LYS A 33 26.50 17.72 -0.16
N GLU A 34 27.58 17.12 -0.67
CA GLU A 34 28.54 17.79 -1.56
C GLU A 34 28.02 17.96 -3.01
N ASN A 35 26.98 17.21 -3.39
CA ASN A 35 26.37 17.19 -4.73
C ASN A 35 24.84 17.39 -4.62
N PRO A 36 24.35 18.61 -4.28
CA PRO A 36 22.95 18.84 -3.91
C PRO A 36 21.92 18.54 -5.01
N GLU A 37 22.34 18.49 -6.27
CA GLU A 37 21.51 18.07 -7.40
C GLU A 37 20.98 16.64 -7.25
N LEU A 38 21.70 15.78 -6.52
CA LEU A 38 21.33 14.39 -6.28
C LEU A 38 20.18 14.23 -5.27
N ILE A 39 19.88 15.26 -4.46
CA ILE A 39 18.85 15.17 -3.41
C ILE A 39 17.49 14.76 -3.98
N LYS A 40 17.17 15.21 -5.19
CA LYS A 40 15.87 14.95 -5.84
C LYS A 40 15.75 13.55 -6.44
N THR A 41 16.86 12.84 -6.59
CA THR A 41 16.91 11.56 -7.32
C THR A 41 17.40 10.40 -6.47
N VAL A 42 18.25 10.67 -5.47
CA VAL A 42 18.75 9.66 -4.54
C VAL A 42 17.57 8.99 -3.81
N PRO A 43 17.65 7.68 -3.50
CA PRO A 43 16.57 7.01 -2.80
C PRO A 43 16.35 7.63 -1.43
N GLY A 44 15.19 8.24 -1.22
CA GLY A 44 14.85 8.99 -0.03
C GLY A 44 14.94 8.15 1.24
N PHE A 45 14.53 6.88 1.18
CA PHE A 45 14.56 5.95 2.30
C PHE A 45 15.98 5.53 2.72
N LEU A 46 17.01 5.75 1.89
CA LEU A 46 18.42 5.57 2.30
C LEU A 46 18.95 6.80 3.05
N MET A 47 18.46 8.00 2.71
CA MET A 47 18.90 9.27 3.30
C MET A 47 18.10 9.65 4.55
N ASN A 48 16.80 9.37 4.56
CA ASN A 48 15.89 9.65 5.66
C ASN A 48 14.92 8.47 5.88
N PRO A 49 15.43 7.30 6.34
CA PRO A 49 14.58 6.15 6.62
C PRO A 49 13.60 6.46 7.75
N ARG A 50 12.34 6.01 7.58
CA ARG A 50 11.38 5.93 8.68
C ARG A 50 11.70 4.75 9.57
N SER A 51 12.07 3.62 8.96
CA SER A 51 12.48 2.43 9.69
C SER A 51 13.58 1.65 8.97
N ILE A 52 14.37 0.92 9.75
CA ILE A 52 15.35 -0.05 9.27
C ILE A 52 15.05 -1.39 9.94
N SER A 53 14.87 -2.43 9.13
CA SER A 53 14.65 -3.80 9.63
C SER A 53 15.89 -4.63 9.40
N VAL A 54 16.37 -5.30 10.45
CA VAL A 54 17.54 -6.20 10.39
C VAL A 54 17.09 -7.64 10.61
N TYR A 55 17.42 -8.50 9.67
CA TYR A 55 17.05 -9.92 9.67
C TYR A 55 18.29 -10.78 9.83
N LEU A 56 18.46 -11.41 10.98
CA LEU A 56 19.60 -12.30 11.23
C LEU A 56 19.24 -13.72 10.79
N GLY A 57 19.87 -14.21 9.72
CA GLY A 57 19.77 -15.61 9.31
C GLY A 57 21.02 -16.41 9.65
N ARG A 58 21.09 -17.66 9.17
CA ARG A 58 22.26 -18.54 9.32
C ARG A 58 23.38 -18.26 8.33
N THR A 59 23.03 -17.71 7.17
CA THR A 59 23.96 -17.49 6.05
C THR A 59 24.08 -16.02 5.67
N HIS A 60 23.10 -15.18 6.04
CA HIS A 60 23.09 -13.76 5.70
C HIS A 60 22.47 -12.91 6.81
N ILE A 61 22.88 -11.65 6.88
CA ILE A 61 22.14 -10.56 7.54
C ILE A 61 21.40 -9.78 6.45
N GLY A 62 20.09 -9.69 6.57
CA GLY A 62 19.24 -8.80 5.75
C GLY A 62 19.12 -7.42 6.37
N VAL A 63 19.25 -6.36 5.58
CA VAL A 63 18.97 -4.97 5.99
C VAL A 63 17.98 -4.37 5.01
N GLU A 64 16.80 -4.04 5.51
CA GLU A 64 15.75 -3.42 4.72
C GLU A 64 15.53 -1.97 5.16
N PHE A 65 15.41 -1.08 4.17
CA PHE A 65 15.10 0.32 4.37
C PHE A 65 13.66 0.61 3.96
N ASP A 66 12.92 1.29 4.84
CA ASP A 66 11.61 1.84 4.54
C ASP A 66 11.55 3.33 4.85
N GLY A 67 10.80 4.07 4.04
CA GLY A 67 10.71 5.52 4.05
C GLY A 67 10.19 6.06 2.73
N PRO A 68 10.20 7.40 2.56
CA PRO A 68 9.79 8.03 1.32
C PRO A 68 10.76 7.67 0.17
N GLU A 69 10.25 7.40 -1.02
CA GLU A 69 11.07 7.10 -2.21
C GLU A 69 11.89 8.32 -2.64
N PHE A 70 11.34 9.52 -2.46
CA PHE A 70 11.95 10.80 -2.83
C PHE A 70 11.96 11.76 -1.66
N ILE A 71 12.99 12.60 -1.60
CA ILE A 71 13.12 13.69 -0.63
C ILE A 71 13.36 15.01 -1.34
N THR A 72 12.97 16.10 -0.68
CA THR A 72 13.21 17.46 -1.17
C THR A 72 14.38 18.13 -0.46
N GLU A 73 14.72 17.65 0.74
CA GLU A 73 15.82 18.12 1.56
C GLU A 73 16.42 16.98 2.41
N LEU A 74 17.67 17.16 2.83
CA LEU A 74 18.33 16.27 3.79
C LEU A 74 18.00 16.69 5.22
N GLU A 75 17.15 15.92 5.89
CA GLU A 75 16.83 16.17 7.29
C GLU A 75 18.00 15.76 8.20
N SER A 76 18.21 16.53 9.27
CA SER A 76 19.17 16.19 10.33
C SER A 76 18.42 15.73 11.58
N GLY A 77 18.62 14.47 12.01
CA GLY A 77 18.15 13.98 13.29
C GLY A 77 16.77 13.30 13.28
N SER A 78 16.43 12.58 12.22
CA SER A 78 15.21 11.78 12.19
C SER A 78 15.26 10.64 13.22
N LYS A 79 14.11 10.40 13.87
CA LYS A 79 13.93 9.23 14.73
C LYS A 79 13.67 8.01 13.85
N ILE A 80 14.72 7.24 13.62
CA ILE A 80 14.64 5.99 12.86
C ILE A 80 14.12 4.89 13.79
N GLU A 81 13.03 4.23 13.40
CA GLU A 81 12.57 3.02 14.07
C GLU A 81 13.45 1.83 13.64
N VAL A 82 14.10 1.16 14.59
CA VAL A 82 14.90 -0.04 14.29
C VAL A 82 14.13 -1.28 14.73
N LYS A 83 13.90 -2.19 13.77
CA LYS A 83 13.30 -3.51 13.99
C LYS A 83 14.36 -4.57 13.76
N TYR A 84 14.30 -5.66 14.52
CA TYR A 84 15.17 -6.80 14.29
C TYR A 84 14.46 -8.12 14.52
N PHE A 85 14.85 -9.10 13.73
CA PHE A 85 14.27 -10.44 13.70
C PHE A 85 15.41 -11.46 13.67
N ASP A 86 15.31 -12.48 14.52
CA ASP A 86 16.28 -13.56 14.58
C ASP A 86 15.70 -14.86 14.04
N TYR A 87 16.29 -15.29 12.95
CA TYR A 87 16.05 -16.55 12.26
C TYR A 87 17.32 -17.41 12.21
N SER A 88 18.37 -17.08 12.96
CA SER A 88 19.63 -17.82 12.99
C SER A 88 19.52 -19.18 13.68
N VAL A 89 18.54 -19.32 14.59
CA VAL A 89 18.30 -20.58 15.32
C VAL A 89 17.43 -21.58 14.54
N GLU A 90 16.82 -21.17 13.43
CA GLU A 90 15.94 -22.01 12.61
C GLU A 90 16.63 -22.37 11.28
N GLU A 91 16.56 -23.64 10.88
CA GLU A 91 16.86 -24.00 9.49
C GLU A 91 15.69 -23.57 8.61
N CYS A 92 15.84 -22.43 7.94
CA CYS A 92 14.79 -21.83 7.14
C CYS A 92 15.34 -21.08 5.92
N ASN A 93 14.47 -20.76 4.98
CA ASN A 93 14.77 -19.81 3.93
C ASN A 93 14.56 -18.38 4.45
N LEU A 94 15.67 -17.65 4.63
CA LEU A 94 15.63 -16.27 5.13
C LEU A 94 14.79 -15.35 4.24
N VAL A 95 14.80 -15.54 2.92
CA VAL A 95 14.05 -14.67 1.99
C VAL A 95 12.55 -14.84 2.19
N GLU A 96 12.05 -16.08 2.36
CA GLU A 96 10.63 -16.32 2.67
C GLU A 96 10.24 -15.75 4.03
N LYS A 97 11.12 -15.83 5.03
CA LYS A 97 10.88 -15.20 6.35
C LYS A 97 10.76 -13.67 6.24
N ILE A 98 11.57 -13.03 5.41
CA ILE A 98 11.51 -11.58 5.14
C ILE A 98 10.26 -11.20 4.35
N ILE A 99 9.87 -12.03 3.37
CA ILE A 99 8.66 -11.83 2.56
C ILE A 99 7.39 -12.02 3.44
N GLY A 100 7.42 -12.99 4.34
CA GLY A 100 6.36 -13.25 5.31
C GLY A 100 5.33 -14.32 4.87
N PHE A 101 5.57 -15.02 3.75
CA PHE A 101 4.75 -16.14 3.29
C PHE A 101 5.55 -17.12 2.43
N GLU A 102 5.04 -18.35 2.32
CA GLU A 102 5.67 -19.45 1.60
C GLU A 102 5.19 -19.55 0.15
N PHE A 103 6.11 -19.86 -0.76
CA PHE A 103 5.77 -20.05 -2.18
C PHE A 103 5.19 -21.45 -2.43
N ASP A 104 4.19 -21.52 -3.30
CA ASP A 104 3.42 -22.74 -3.60
C ASP A 104 3.69 -23.30 -5.00
N SER A 105 4.93 -23.10 -5.48
CA SER A 105 5.35 -23.60 -6.78
C SER A 105 5.30 -25.12 -6.84
N THR A 106 5.06 -25.66 -8.04
CA THR A 106 5.04 -27.11 -8.26
C THR A 106 6.45 -27.73 -8.35
N GLY A 107 7.51 -26.93 -8.31
CA GLY A 107 8.89 -27.36 -8.48
C GLY A 107 9.62 -27.52 -7.13
N PRO A 108 10.43 -28.59 -6.94
CA PRO A 108 11.14 -28.83 -5.67
C PRO A 108 12.45 -28.03 -5.54
N ILE A 109 12.67 -27.01 -6.37
CA ILE A 109 13.95 -26.31 -6.50
C ILE A 109 13.74 -24.86 -6.09
N SER A 110 14.60 -24.33 -5.21
CA SER A 110 14.59 -22.89 -4.89
C SER A 110 15.14 -22.05 -6.05
N LEU A 111 14.63 -20.84 -6.23
CA LEU A 111 15.12 -19.89 -7.22
C LEU A 111 16.24 -19.04 -6.61
N PRO A 112 17.52 -19.28 -6.94
CA PRO A 112 18.60 -18.43 -6.45
C PRO A 112 18.48 -17.03 -7.05
N LEU A 113 18.32 -16.02 -6.21
CA LEU A 113 18.29 -14.63 -6.61
C LEU A 113 19.66 -14.21 -7.16
N PRO A 114 19.71 -13.49 -8.29
CA PRO A 114 20.94 -12.89 -8.77
C PRO A 114 21.44 -11.81 -7.79
N PRO A 115 22.74 -11.44 -7.82
CA PRO A 115 23.30 -10.45 -6.90
C PRO A 115 22.58 -9.11 -6.88
N TYR A 116 21.91 -8.74 -7.97
CA TYR A 116 21.03 -7.58 -8.05
C TYR A 116 19.71 -8.03 -8.71
N SER A 117 18.61 -7.88 -7.98
CA SER A 117 17.25 -8.17 -8.43
C SER A 117 16.41 -6.89 -8.33
N GLU A 118 16.10 -6.29 -9.48
CA GLU A 118 15.40 -5.01 -9.55
C GLU A 118 14.07 -5.16 -10.28
N ASP A 119 13.05 -4.42 -9.84
CA ASP A 119 11.72 -4.36 -10.47
C ASP A 119 11.07 -5.74 -10.66
N ILE A 120 11.22 -6.65 -9.69
CA ILE A 120 10.65 -7.99 -9.79
C ILE A 120 9.20 -8.03 -9.27
N ILE A 121 8.36 -8.82 -9.93
CA ILE A 121 7.01 -9.15 -9.47
C ILE A 121 6.88 -10.66 -9.38
N PHE A 122 6.96 -11.21 -8.16
CA PHE A 122 6.93 -12.64 -7.87
C PHE A 122 5.72 -13.00 -7.02
N PRO A 123 4.58 -13.29 -7.66
CA PRO A 123 3.42 -13.86 -6.99
C PRO A 123 3.58 -15.37 -6.77
N THR A 124 3.00 -15.89 -5.69
CA THR A 124 2.62 -17.31 -5.57
C THR A 124 1.55 -17.65 -6.62
N ASN A 125 1.25 -18.92 -6.85
CA ASN A 125 0.16 -19.32 -7.75
C ASN A 125 -1.19 -18.79 -7.25
N ARG A 126 -1.48 -18.92 -5.95
CA ARG A 126 -2.67 -18.32 -5.33
C ARG A 126 -2.71 -16.80 -5.47
N GLY A 127 -1.58 -16.13 -5.20
CA GLY A 127 -1.44 -14.69 -5.34
C GLY A 127 -1.70 -14.22 -6.78
N PHE A 128 -1.15 -14.93 -7.77
CA PHE A 128 -1.35 -14.63 -9.19
C PHE A 128 -2.83 -14.77 -9.60
N ASP A 129 -3.48 -15.86 -9.20
CA ASP A 129 -4.91 -16.05 -9.45
C ASP A 129 -5.73 -14.94 -8.83
N LYS A 130 -5.37 -14.51 -7.61
CA LYS A 130 -6.05 -13.40 -6.94
C LYS A 130 -5.82 -12.06 -7.63
N LEU A 131 -4.59 -11.74 -8.04
CA LEU A 131 -4.29 -10.54 -8.82
C LEU A 131 -5.10 -10.49 -10.13
N ARG A 132 -5.25 -11.63 -10.82
CA ARG A 132 -6.07 -11.75 -12.02
C ARG A 132 -7.55 -11.52 -11.74
N GLU A 133 -8.08 -12.11 -10.66
CA GLU A 133 -9.46 -11.89 -10.20
C GLU A 133 -9.73 -10.41 -9.92
N LEU A 134 -8.78 -9.73 -9.28
CA LEU A 134 -8.85 -8.31 -8.92
C LEU A 134 -8.56 -7.35 -10.10
N LYS A 135 -8.24 -7.89 -11.29
CA LYS A 135 -7.81 -7.13 -12.47
C LYS A 135 -6.63 -6.19 -12.18
N TRP A 136 -5.67 -6.66 -11.39
CA TRP A 136 -4.42 -5.95 -11.15
C TRP A 136 -3.69 -5.68 -12.47
N ASN A 137 -3.19 -4.46 -12.67
CA ASN A 137 -2.63 -4.07 -13.96
C ASN A 137 -1.14 -4.43 -14.06
N PHE A 138 -0.84 -5.56 -14.70
CA PHE A 138 0.53 -6.03 -14.93
C PHE A 138 1.38 -5.14 -15.85
N SER A 139 0.74 -4.26 -16.63
CA SER A 139 1.41 -3.30 -17.51
C SER A 139 1.60 -1.90 -16.89
N ALA A 140 1.24 -1.74 -15.60
CA ALA A 140 1.28 -0.46 -14.92
C ALA A 140 2.70 0.10 -14.72
N GLN A 141 3.70 -0.77 -14.71
CA GLN A 141 5.10 -0.42 -14.54
C GLN A 141 5.99 -1.43 -15.27
N ASN A 142 7.19 -1.00 -15.67
CA ASN A 142 8.19 -1.92 -16.20
C ASN A 142 8.64 -2.84 -15.05
N SER A 143 8.56 -4.15 -15.26
CA SER A 143 8.94 -5.13 -14.25
C SER A 143 9.26 -6.48 -14.86
N ILE A 144 10.09 -7.25 -14.17
CA ILE A 144 10.35 -8.66 -14.46
C ILE A 144 9.33 -9.48 -13.66
N MET A 145 8.30 -9.96 -14.36
CA MET A 145 7.29 -10.81 -13.74
C MET A 145 7.68 -12.28 -13.83
N GLY A 146 7.68 -12.95 -12.68
CA GLY A 146 7.78 -14.40 -12.60
C GLY A 146 6.39 -15.05 -12.56
N LEU A 147 6.25 -16.22 -13.18
CA LEU A 147 5.03 -17.05 -13.10
C LEU A 147 5.40 -18.45 -12.61
N ASN A 148 4.57 -19.02 -11.73
CA ASN A 148 4.87 -20.28 -11.03
C ASN A 148 6.29 -20.25 -10.42
N VAL A 149 6.60 -19.13 -9.75
CA VAL A 149 7.94 -18.82 -9.26
C VAL A 149 8.26 -19.79 -8.13
N PRO A 150 9.37 -20.55 -8.21
CA PRO A 150 9.84 -21.32 -7.08
C PRO A 150 10.33 -20.40 -5.96
N THR A 151 10.26 -20.89 -4.72
CA THR A 151 10.75 -20.21 -3.52
C THR A 151 12.05 -19.45 -3.77
N PRO A 152 12.05 -18.09 -3.75
CA PRO A 152 13.25 -17.29 -3.90
C PRO A 152 14.23 -17.56 -2.76
N SER A 153 15.52 -17.71 -3.06
CA SER A 153 16.55 -17.97 -2.07
C SER A 153 17.84 -17.20 -2.38
N VAL A 154 18.68 -17.01 -1.38
CA VAL A 154 20.02 -16.43 -1.56
C VAL A 154 21.06 -17.52 -1.74
N MET A 155 22.05 -17.25 -2.59
CA MET A 155 23.24 -18.10 -2.70
C MET A 155 24.17 -17.83 -1.52
N ASN A 156 24.68 -18.88 -0.88
CA ASN A 156 25.67 -18.74 0.19
C ASN A 156 26.90 -17.94 -0.29
N ASP A 157 27.48 -17.19 0.64
CA ASP A 157 28.71 -16.40 0.45
C ASP A 157 28.61 -15.31 -0.63
N ARG A 158 27.39 -14.88 -0.99
CA ARG A 158 27.17 -13.85 -2.01
C ARG A 158 26.26 -12.74 -1.52
N PHE A 159 26.75 -11.51 -1.63
CA PHE A 159 25.90 -10.33 -1.49
C PHE A 159 24.77 -10.36 -2.52
N THR A 160 23.56 -10.11 -2.05
CA THR A 160 22.35 -10.05 -2.88
C THR A 160 21.56 -8.80 -2.50
N ARG A 161 21.24 -7.97 -3.48
CA ARG A 161 20.41 -6.78 -3.33
C ARG A 161 19.10 -6.96 -4.06
N VAL A 162 18.01 -6.59 -3.40
CA VAL A 162 16.65 -6.61 -3.93
C VAL A 162 16.08 -5.20 -3.88
N ILE A 163 15.72 -4.63 -5.03
CA ILE A 163 15.21 -3.26 -5.16
C ILE A 163 13.85 -3.28 -5.85
N ASN A 164 12.89 -2.53 -5.31
CA ASN A 164 11.54 -2.38 -5.85
C ASN A 164 10.87 -3.73 -6.22
N ALA A 165 10.90 -4.67 -5.28
CA ALA A 165 10.36 -6.00 -5.49
C ALA A 165 8.95 -6.12 -4.88
N PHE A 166 8.05 -6.72 -5.64
CA PHE A 166 6.69 -7.02 -5.20
C PHE A 166 6.48 -8.52 -5.13
N PHE A 167 6.00 -8.96 -3.97
CA PHE A 167 5.62 -10.32 -3.70
C PHE A 167 4.14 -10.34 -3.35
N PHE A 168 3.43 -11.35 -3.86
CA PHE A 168 2.00 -11.48 -3.64
C PHE A 168 1.63 -12.91 -3.28
N ASP A 169 0.80 -13.08 -2.27
CA ASP A 169 0.12 -14.33 -1.96
C ASP A 169 -1.38 -14.09 -1.82
N ALA A 170 -2.16 -15.15 -1.62
CA ALA A 170 -3.54 -15.02 -1.22
C ALA A 170 -3.97 -16.16 -0.30
N ASP A 171 -4.84 -15.82 0.65
CA ASP A 171 -5.45 -16.74 1.60
C ASP A 171 -6.94 -16.40 1.83
N GLU A 172 -7.51 -16.87 2.95
CA GLU A 172 -8.90 -16.58 3.31
C GLU A 172 -9.18 -15.09 3.54
N SER A 173 -8.18 -14.31 3.98
CA SER A 173 -8.24 -12.86 4.12
C SER A 173 -8.22 -12.13 2.78
N GLY A 174 -7.77 -12.78 1.70
CA GLY A 174 -7.75 -12.20 0.35
C GLY A 174 -6.32 -12.03 -0.16
N LEU A 175 -6.05 -10.92 -0.86
CA LEU A 175 -4.72 -10.67 -1.39
C LEU A 175 -3.76 -10.22 -0.28
N ILE A 176 -2.64 -10.92 -0.16
CA ILE A 176 -1.51 -10.52 0.69
C ILE A 176 -0.47 -9.86 -0.22
N THR A 177 -0.04 -8.65 0.15
CA THR A 177 0.96 -7.90 -0.62
C THR A 177 2.16 -7.60 0.25
N ARG A 178 3.36 -7.82 -0.30
CA ARG A 178 4.62 -7.44 0.31
C ARG A 178 5.48 -6.71 -0.73
N GLN A 179 5.73 -5.42 -0.49
CA GLN A 179 6.69 -4.64 -1.26
C GLN A 179 7.99 -4.51 -0.48
N ILE A 180 9.12 -4.84 -1.09
CA ILE A 180 10.46 -4.56 -0.59
C ILE A 180 11.03 -3.42 -1.44
N LYS A 181 11.24 -2.26 -0.82
CA LYS A 181 11.81 -1.10 -1.51
C LYS A 181 13.29 -1.28 -1.76
N TRP A 182 14.01 -1.66 -0.72
CA TRP A 182 15.45 -1.89 -0.74
C TRP A 182 15.85 -2.87 0.36
N LEU A 183 16.41 -4.00 -0.03
CA LEU A 183 16.91 -5.04 0.87
C LEU A 183 18.31 -5.46 0.43
N ASP A 184 19.25 -5.40 1.38
CA ASP A 184 20.60 -5.92 1.21
C ASP A 184 20.78 -7.17 2.05
N LEU A 185 21.14 -8.29 1.41
CA LEU A 185 21.43 -9.57 2.03
C LEU A 185 22.94 -9.78 2.00
N ILE A 186 23.57 -9.62 3.17
CA ILE A 186 25.02 -9.61 3.34
C ILE A 186 25.44 -10.98 3.87
N PRO A 187 26.36 -11.69 3.22
CA PRO A 187 26.79 -13.01 3.67
C PRO A 187 27.50 -12.91 5.03
N ILE A 188 27.29 -13.91 5.87
CA ILE A 188 27.92 -14.02 7.19
C ILE A 188 28.64 -15.36 7.34
N GLU A 189 29.68 -15.34 8.17
CA GLU A 189 30.30 -16.52 8.73
C GLU A 189 29.66 -16.79 10.09
N PHE A 190 28.99 -17.94 10.21
CA PHE A 190 28.36 -18.38 11.45
C PHE A 190 29.01 -19.67 11.93
N ASP A 191 29.59 -19.63 13.12
CA ASP A 191 30.17 -20.81 13.77
C ASP A 191 29.51 -21.03 15.13
N SER A 192 28.75 -22.12 15.21
CA SER A 192 28.05 -22.61 16.41
C SER A 192 28.67 -23.89 16.97
N SER A 193 29.96 -24.14 16.68
CA SER A 193 30.65 -25.35 17.13
C SER A 193 31.06 -25.31 18.60
N ASP A 194 31.14 -24.12 19.19
CA ASP A 194 31.43 -23.93 20.61
C ASP A 194 30.14 -24.15 21.46
N PRO A 195 30.20 -24.97 22.52
CA PRO A 195 29.03 -25.29 23.34
C PRO A 195 28.47 -24.12 24.17
N GLU A 196 29.25 -23.04 24.36
CA GLU A 196 28.91 -21.90 25.20
C GLU A 196 28.70 -20.60 24.40
N MET A 197 29.36 -20.42 23.24
CA MET A 197 29.26 -19.18 22.47
C MET A 197 29.18 -19.38 20.95
N ASP A 198 28.19 -18.77 20.31
CA ASP A 198 28.16 -18.64 18.86
C ASP A 198 29.03 -17.46 18.40
N SER A 199 29.76 -17.63 17.29
CA SER A 199 30.53 -16.54 16.67
C SER A 199 29.94 -16.13 15.32
N PHE A 200 29.88 -14.81 15.11
CA PHE A 200 29.34 -14.17 13.92
C PHE A 200 30.37 -13.25 13.29
N GLY A 201 30.71 -13.49 12.03
CA GLY A 201 31.56 -12.63 11.20
C GLY A 201 30.79 -12.08 10.01
N PHE A 202 31.01 -10.81 9.67
CA PHE A 202 30.46 -10.21 8.45
C PHE A 202 31.44 -9.18 7.86
N ASN A 203 31.35 -8.97 6.55
CA ASN A 203 32.21 -8.06 5.81
C ASN A 203 31.39 -6.99 5.08
N LEU A 204 31.56 -5.73 5.48
CA LEU A 204 30.84 -4.58 4.89
C LEU A 204 31.67 -3.82 3.85
N SER A 205 32.85 -4.32 3.45
CA SER A 205 33.73 -3.62 2.52
C SER A 205 33.10 -3.37 1.14
N ILE A 206 32.17 -4.23 0.71
CA ILE A 206 31.42 -4.04 -0.54
C ILE A 206 30.71 -2.68 -0.61
N TYR A 207 30.24 -2.16 0.53
CA TYR A 207 29.52 -0.89 0.55
C TYR A 207 30.38 0.30 0.12
N LYS A 208 31.71 0.23 0.30
CA LYS A 208 32.62 1.29 -0.13
C LYS A 208 32.52 1.55 -1.64
N ASP A 209 32.28 0.49 -2.40
CA ASP A 209 32.13 0.55 -3.86
C ASP A 209 30.70 0.95 -4.28
N LEU A 210 29.73 0.86 -3.36
CA LEU A 210 28.31 1.15 -3.60
C LEU A 210 27.90 2.58 -3.24
N VAL A 211 28.66 3.28 -2.39
CA VAL A 211 28.35 4.66 -1.96
C VAL A 211 28.02 5.60 -3.13
N LYS A 212 28.89 5.66 -4.13
CA LYS A 212 28.71 6.58 -5.26
C LYS A 212 27.63 6.09 -6.23
N PRO A 213 27.62 4.82 -6.68
CA PRO A 213 26.53 4.30 -7.51
C PRO A 213 25.16 4.54 -6.88
N ASP A 214 24.98 4.23 -5.59
CA ASP A 214 23.69 4.34 -4.93
C ASP A 214 23.26 5.79 -4.70
N ALA A 215 24.21 6.72 -4.51
CA ALA A 215 23.90 8.15 -4.48
C ALA A 215 23.36 8.69 -5.82
N HIS A 216 23.71 8.06 -6.95
CA HIS A 216 23.18 8.41 -8.27
C HIS A 216 22.05 7.48 -8.71
N TYR A 217 21.72 6.46 -7.91
CA TYR A 217 20.66 5.54 -8.25
C TYR A 217 19.34 6.30 -8.21
N VAL A 218 18.60 6.25 -9.31
CA VAL A 218 17.27 6.83 -9.40
C VAL A 218 16.29 5.71 -9.05
N TYR A 219 15.60 5.84 -7.93
CA TYR A 219 14.57 4.85 -7.59
C TYR A 219 13.53 4.78 -8.71
N PRO A 220 13.21 3.58 -9.22
CA PRO A 220 12.30 3.43 -10.36
C PRO A 220 10.93 3.99 -10.01
N ALA A 221 10.71 5.23 -10.39
CA ALA A 221 9.41 5.86 -10.44
C ALA A 221 9.06 6.09 -11.91
N PRO A 222 7.79 5.88 -12.27
CA PRO A 222 7.36 6.19 -13.62
C PRO A 222 7.41 7.69 -13.91
N ASP A 223 7.88 8.08 -15.10
CA ASP A 223 8.02 9.50 -15.46
C ASP A 223 6.81 10.06 -16.22
N GLU A 224 6.01 9.21 -16.87
CA GLU A 224 4.81 9.67 -17.57
C GLU A 224 3.61 9.63 -16.64
N PHE A 225 2.76 10.66 -16.70
CA PHE A 225 1.57 10.79 -15.85
C PHE A 225 0.72 9.51 -15.78
N LYS A 226 0.48 8.84 -16.90
CA LYS A 226 -0.24 7.55 -16.92
C LYS A 226 0.46 6.51 -16.07
N TYR A 227 1.76 6.32 -16.27
CA TYR A 227 2.51 5.33 -15.52
C TYR A 227 2.71 5.75 -14.06
N ILE A 228 2.62 7.05 -13.69
CA ILE A 228 2.60 7.49 -12.28
C ILE A 228 1.32 7.02 -11.58
N GLN A 229 0.17 7.12 -12.26
CA GLN A 229 -1.13 6.86 -11.65
C GLN A 229 -1.52 5.38 -11.63
N LEU A 230 -1.12 4.59 -12.64
CA LEU A 230 -1.49 3.16 -12.71
C LEU A 230 -0.97 2.32 -11.53
N PRO A 231 0.27 2.48 -11.03
CA PRO A 231 0.75 1.82 -9.82
C PRO A 231 -0.05 2.22 -8.58
N LYS A 232 -0.48 3.48 -8.46
CA LYS A 232 -1.35 3.94 -7.37
C LYS A 232 -2.71 3.29 -7.40
N ILE A 233 -3.28 3.11 -8.59
CA ILE A 233 -4.49 2.28 -8.75
C ILE A 233 -4.23 0.85 -8.28
N ASN A 234 -3.08 0.26 -8.65
CA ASN A 234 -2.72 -1.08 -8.18
C ASN A 234 -2.58 -1.15 -6.65
N ARG A 235 -1.95 -0.16 -6.00
CA ARG A 235 -1.91 -0.06 -4.53
C ARG A 235 -3.31 0.01 -3.92
N PHE A 236 -4.22 0.76 -4.53
CA PHE A 236 -5.60 0.80 -4.07
C PHE A 236 -6.29 -0.56 -4.21
N ILE A 237 -6.06 -1.27 -5.33
CA ILE A 237 -6.55 -2.65 -5.56
C ILE A 237 -6.04 -3.60 -4.48
N GLU A 238 -4.78 -3.50 -4.11
CA GLU A 238 -4.18 -4.34 -3.08
C GLU A 238 -4.80 -4.07 -1.71
N LEU A 239 -5.03 -2.79 -1.39
CA LEU A 239 -5.67 -2.38 -0.14
C LEU A 239 -7.06 -3.00 -0.01
N TRP A 240 -7.97 -2.76 -0.96
CA TRP A 240 -9.33 -3.29 -0.85
C TRP A 240 -9.42 -4.79 -1.21
N GLY A 241 -8.39 -5.36 -1.84
CA GLY A 241 -8.27 -6.78 -2.14
C GLY A 241 -8.02 -7.66 -0.90
N ASN A 242 -7.60 -7.04 0.20
CA ASN A 242 -7.50 -7.64 1.53
C ASN A 242 -8.76 -7.34 2.35
N LYS A 243 -9.40 -8.38 2.91
CA LYS A 243 -10.64 -8.30 3.71
C LYS A 243 -10.41 -7.73 5.10
N ASP A 244 -9.17 -7.72 5.59
CA ASP A 244 -8.81 -7.14 6.89
C ASP A 244 -8.72 -5.61 6.82
N SER A 245 -8.66 -5.04 5.61
CA SER A 245 -8.70 -3.60 5.39
C SER A 245 -10.04 -3.01 5.83
N SER A 246 -9.97 -1.92 6.59
CA SER A 246 -11.14 -1.21 7.10
C SER A 246 -11.62 -0.11 6.15
N GLU A 247 -12.84 0.40 6.37
CA GLU A 247 -13.36 1.59 5.67
C GLU A 247 -12.48 2.82 5.92
N VAL A 248 -11.85 2.89 7.10
CA VAL A 248 -10.93 3.97 7.48
C VAL A 248 -9.65 3.89 6.64
N ASP A 249 -9.11 2.69 6.41
CA ASP A 249 -7.91 2.54 5.58
C ASP A 249 -8.16 2.97 4.13
N ILE A 250 -9.32 2.60 3.57
CA ILE A 250 -9.77 3.04 2.25
C ILE A 250 -9.89 4.57 2.18
N THR A 251 -10.54 5.17 3.18
CA THR A 251 -10.75 6.62 3.25
C THR A 251 -9.43 7.37 3.40
N ASN A 252 -8.52 6.88 4.23
CA ASN A 252 -7.19 7.46 4.41
C ASN A 252 -6.39 7.41 3.12
N PHE A 253 -6.35 6.25 2.45
CA PHE A 253 -5.63 6.08 1.18
C PHE A 253 -6.10 7.08 0.11
N ILE A 254 -7.42 7.24 -0.07
CA ILE A 254 -7.98 8.15 -1.08
C ILE A 254 -7.83 9.62 -0.68
N SER A 255 -7.74 9.92 0.63
CA SER A 255 -7.57 11.29 1.14
C SER A 255 -6.19 11.87 0.82
N GLU A 256 -5.17 11.04 0.65
CA GLU A 256 -3.84 11.48 0.23
C GLU A 256 -3.93 12.22 -1.11
N GLU A 257 -3.39 13.44 -1.18
CA GLU A 257 -3.48 14.33 -2.35
C GLU A 257 -3.10 13.60 -3.64
N GLU A 258 -2.10 12.73 -3.55
CA GLU A 258 -1.54 12.01 -4.67
C GLU A 258 -2.42 10.86 -5.20
N ASN A 259 -3.45 10.46 -4.44
CA ASN A 259 -4.42 9.40 -4.74
C ASN A 259 -5.82 9.94 -5.06
N GLN A 260 -6.10 11.21 -4.75
CA GLN A 260 -7.37 11.89 -5.06
C GLN A 260 -7.70 11.91 -6.56
N PHE A 261 -6.73 11.63 -7.44
CA PHE A 261 -6.98 11.43 -8.87
C PHE A 261 -8.01 10.32 -9.15
N ILE A 262 -8.10 9.29 -8.30
CA ILE A 262 -9.06 8.18 -8.44
C ILE A 262 -10.49 8.70 -8.46
N LEU A 263 -10.84 9.58 -7.52
CA LEU A 263 -12.18 10.19 -7.46
C LEU A 263 -12.33 11.29 -8.51
N SER A 264 -11.35 12.18 -8.64
CA SER A 264 -11.48 13.33 -9.56
C SER A 264 -11.62 12.90 -11.02
N MET A 265 -10.89 11.87 -11.46
CA MET A 265 -11.07 11.32 -12.81
C MET A 265 -12.39 10.58 -12.98
N LYS A 266 -12.82 9.77 -12.01
CA LYS A 266 -14.09 9.04 -12.11
C LYS A 266 -15.28 9.97 -12.20
N PHE A 267 -15.28 11.04 -11.41
CA PHE A 267 -16.42 11.94 -11.25
C PHE A 267 -16.28 13.26 -12.01
N GLY A 268 -15.18 13.46 -12.76
CA GLY A 268 -14.90 14.72 -13.46
C GLY A 268 -14.77 15.92 -12.51
N ALA A 269 -14.31 15.68 -11.28
CA ALA A 269 -14.25 16.70 -10.23
C ALA A 269 -12.99 17.56 -10.34
N THR A 270 -13.09 18.81 -9.90
CA THR A 270 -11.99 19.79 -9.85
C THR A 270 -11.25 19.77 -8.51
N ALA A 271 -11.91 19.33 -7.44
CA ALA A 271 -11.31 19.17 -6.13
C ALA A 271 -12.02 18.03 -5.37
N ILE A 272 -11.25 17.37 -4.49
CA ILE A 272 -11.73 16.35 -3.57
C ILE A 272 -11.52 16.88 -2.16
N GLN A 273 -12.56 16.87 -1.34
CA GLN A 273 -12.49 17.30 0.06
C GLN A 273 -12.89 16.13 0.95
N SER A 274 -11.94 15.63 1.74
CA SER A 274 -12.16 14.48 2.61
C SER A 274 -12.74 14.88 3.97
N GLU A 275 -13.70 14.07 4.42
CA GLU A 275 -14.20 14.02 5.78
C GLU A 275 -14.51 15.39 6.46
N LEU A 276 -15.18 16.30 5.75
CA LEU A 276 -15.56 17.60 6.31
C LEU A 276 -16.75 17.49 7.28
N THR A 277 -16.63 18.14 8.44
CA THR A 277 -17.69 18.14 9.46
C THR A 277 -18.85 19.06 9.07
N CYS A 278 -20.07 18.54 9.10
CA CYS A 278 -21.33 19.23 8.85
C CYS A 278 -22.09 19.44 10.17
N ASP A 279 -22.04 20.66 10.71
CA ASP A 279 -22.67 21.02 11.98
C ASP A 279 -24.06 21.60 11.75
N TRP A 280 -25.09 21.07 12.42
CA TRP A 280 -26.47 21.54 12.28
C TRP A 280 -26.62 22.94 12.86
N GLN A 281 -27.15 23.86 12.07
CA GLN A 281 -27.31 25.27 12.44
C GLN A 281 -28.72 25.59 12.95
N SER A 282 -29.72 24.86 12.46
CA SER A 282 -31.12 25.07 12.85
C SER A 282 -31.62 24.08 13.90
N GLU A 283 -30.82 23.07 14.26
CA GLU A 283 -31.22 21.98 15.16
C GLU A 283 -30.07 21.56 16.09
N ASP A 284 -30.39 21.18 17.32
CA ASP A 284 -29.41 20.55 18.24
C ASP A 284 -29.33 19.06 17.94
N ARG A 285 -28.43 18.71 17.01
CA ARG A 285 -28.17 17.34 16.57
C ARG A 285 -26.68 17.11 16.43
N LYS A 286 -26.29 15.83 16.55
CA LYS A 286 -24.92 15.40 16.30
C LYS A 286 -24.50 15.74 14.86
N SER A 287 -23.32 16.33 14.72
CA SER A 287 -22.70 16.62 13.44
C SER A 287 -22.52 15.37 12.60
N ILE A 288 -22.61 15.52 11.29
CA ILE A 288 -22.42 14.44 10.32
C ILE A 288 -21.13 14.69 9.52
N ARG A 289 -20.50 13.63 9.01
CA ARG A 289 -19.20 13.70 8.35
C ARG A 289 -19.19 12.70 7.18
N PRO A 290 -19.49 13.14 5.96
CA PRO A 290 -19.37 12.30 4.76
C PRO A 290 -17.91 12.01 4.44
N ASP A 291 -17.61 10.86 3.82
CA ASP A 291 -16.22 10.48 3.52
C ASP A 291 -15.57 11.46 2.53
N PHE A 292 -16.26 11.82 1.44
CA PHE A 292 -15.74 12.76 0.45
C PHE A 292 -16.82 13.66 -0.15
N PHE A 293 -16.42 14.90 -0.44
CA PHE A 293 -17.11 15.79 -1.36
C PHE A 293 -16.33 15.87 -2.67
N VAL A 294 -17.01 15.66 -3.79
CA VAL A 294 -16.44 15.78 -5.14
C VAL A 294 -16.93 17.06 -5.80
N VAL A 295 -16.08 18.09 -5.81
CA VAL A 295 -16.43 19.44 -6.25
C VAL A 295 -16.39 19.51 -7.77
N GLN A 296 -17.54 19.74 -8.39
CA GLN A 296 -17.69 19.85 -9.83
C GLN A 296 -17.20 21.21 -10.35
N PRO A 297 -16.89 21.35 -11.66
CA PRO A 297 -16.43 22.62 -12.25
C PRO A 297 -17.39 23.81 -12.05
N ASN A 298 -18.67 23.55 -11.79
CA ASN A 298 -19.67 24.58 -11.52
C ASN A 298 -19.69 25.05 -10.04
N GLY A 299 -18.78 24.54 -9.20
CA GLY A 299 -18.65 24.87 -7.78
C GLY A 299 -19.62 24.14 -6.85
N TYR A 300 -20.45 23.23 -7.37
CA TYR A 300 -21.30 22.35 -6.57
C TYR A 300 -20.61 21.03 -6.30
N ALA A 301 -20.79 20.46 -5.12
CA ALA A 301 -20.26 19.14 -4.80
C ALA A 301 -21.35 18.08 -4.67
N ASP A 302 -21.01 16.88 -5.15
CA ASP A 302 -21.69 15.65 -4.82
C ASP A 302 -20.95 14.95 -3.67
N ILE A 303 -21.58 13.93 -3.08
CA ILE A 303 -21.04 13.20 -1.93
C ILE A 303 -20.68 11.77 -2.36
N VAL A 304 -19.49 11.31 -1.99
CA VAL A 304 -19.07 9.92 -2.16
C VAL A 304 -18.85 9.32 -0.78
N GLU A 305 -19.48 8.17 -0.53
CA GLU A 305 -19.36 7.39 0.69
C GLU A 305 -18.82 5.99 0.34
N PHE A 306 -17.81 5.54 1.07
CA PHE A 306 -17.24 4.21 0.93
C PHE A 306 -17.82 3.26 1.97
N LYS A 307 -18.03 2.02 1.52
CA LYS A 307 -18.26 0.86 2.39
C LYS A 307 -17.32 -0.24 1.95
N LEU A 308 -17.23 -1.32 2.72
CA LEU A 308 -16.31 -2.40 2.40
C LEU A 308 -16.62 -3.08 1.04
N PRO A 309 -15.58 -3.57 0.34
CA PRO A 309 -15.74 -4.35 -0.89
C PRO A 309 -16.34 -5.73 -0.61
N HIS A 310 -16.08 -6.30 0.56
CA HIS A 310 -16.62 -7.60 0.95
C HIS A 310 -17.96 -7.43 1.66
N ILE A 311 -19.00 -8.08 1.15
CA ILE A 311 -20.35 -7.99 1.69
C ILE A 311 -20.71 -9.29 2.43
N PRO A 312 -21.10 -9.23 3.71
CA PRO A 312 -21.37 -10.41 4.52
C PRO A 312 -22.69 -11.13 4.17
N LYS A 313 -23.54 -10.54 3.33
CA LYS A 313 -24.90 -11.02 2.99
C LYS A 313 -25.23 -10.74 1.53
N SER A 314 -26.28 -11.38 1.01
CA SER A 314 -26.81 -11.08 -0.32
C SER A 314 -27.24 -9.62 -0.44
N PHE A 315 -26.85 -8.99 -1.55
CA PHE A 315 -27.14 -7.59 -1.86
C PHE A 315 -28.65 -7.34 -2.05
N VAL A 316 -29.29 -8.23 -2.79
CA VAL A 316 -30.73 -8.26 -3.07
C VAL A 316 -31.36 -9.44 -2.35
N VAL A 317 -32.53 -9.22 -1.76
CA VAL A 317 -33.35 -10.23 -1.08
C VAL A 317 -34.80 -10.11 -1.54
N GLY A 318 -35.58 -11.17 -1.34
CA GLY A 318 -37.00 -11.21 -1.72
C GLY A 318 -37.30 -12.38 -2.66
N SER A 319 -38.59 -12.62 -2.89
CA SER A 319 -39.07 -13.53 -3.93
C SER A 319 -39.13 -12.81 -5.27
N GLU A 320 -39.23 -13.58 -6.36
CA GLU A 320 -39.44 -13.05 -7.71
C GLU A 320 -40.57 -12.00 -7.76
N ASN A 321 -40.31 -10.85 -8.39
CA ASN A 321 -41.19 -9.66 -8.48
C ASN A 321 -41.44 -8.92 -7.15
N ARG A 322 -40.67 -9.19 -6.10
CA ARG A 322 -40.70 -8.48 -4.79
C ARG A 322 -39.29 -8.29 -4.23
N GLU A 323 -38.31 -8.15 -5.11
CA GLU A 323 -36.92 -7.96 -4.76
C GLU A 323 -36.68 -6.57 -4.18
N THR A 324 -35.84 -6.51 -3.16
CA THR A 324 -35.41 -5.27 -2.51
C THR A 324 -33.94 -5.38 -2.12
N PHE A 325 -33.29 -4.24 -1.93
CA PHE A 325 -32.03 -4.21 -1.22
C PHE A 325 -32.16 -4.82 0.17
N SER A 326 -31.12 -5.53 0.59
CA SER A 326 -31.05 -6.11 1.92
C SER A 326 -31.16 -5.03 3.00
N ALA A 327 -31.62 -5.43 4.20
CA ALA A 327 -31.73 -4.51 5.34
C ALA A 327 -30.40 -3.82 5.68
N TRP A 328 -29.28 -4.53 5.47
CA TRP A 328 -27.93 -4.03 5.66
C TRP A 328 -27.63 -2.84 4.72
N LEU A 329 -27.88 -3.00 3.42
CA LEU A 329 -27.65 -1.93 2.46
C LEU A 329 -28.63 -0.77 2.64
N ASN A 330 -29.91 -1.07 2.89
CA ASN A 330 -30.92 -0.06 3.18
C ASN A 330 -30.57 0.80 4.40
N SER A 331 -29.86 0.26 5.38
CA SER A 331 -29.34 1.03 6.52
C SER A 331 -28.36 2.11 6.07
N TYR A 332 -27.41 1.80 5.18
CA TYR A 332 -26.46 2.80 4.67
C TYR A 332 -27.10 3.80 3.72
N ILE A 333 -28.02 3.33 2.86
CA ILE A 333 -28.83 4.23 2.03
C ILE A 333 -29.59 5.23 2.91
N SER A 334 -30.11 4.77 4.04
CA SER A 334 -30.80 5.62 5.01
C SER A 334 -29.85 6.58 5.73
N GLN A 335 -28.64 6.14 6.08
CA GLN A 335 -27.61 7.00 6.68
C GLN A 335 -27.26 8.17 5.76
N THR A 336 -27.04 7.91 4.48
CA THR A 336 -26.68 8.96 3.52
C THR A 336 -27.83 9.94 3.22
N ARG A 337 -29.09 9.62 3.57
CA ARG A 337 -30.22 10.58 3.51
C ARG A 337 -30.07 11.73 4.51
N ALA A 338 -29.34 11.51 5.61
CA ALA A 338 -29.05 12.58 6.57
C ALA A 338 -28.30 13.75 5.91
N TYR A 339 -27.44 13.46 4.91
CA TYR A 339 -26.73 14.47 4.15
C TYR A 339 -27.69 15.33 3.33
N VAL A 340 -28.68 14.71 2.67
CA VAL A 340 -29.71 15.45 1.91
C VAL A 340 -30.50 16.35 2.86
N SER A 341 -30.96 15.80 3.98
CA SER A 341 -31.71 16.57 4.99
C SER A 341 -30.89 17.75 5.53
N PHE A 342 -29.58 17.56 5.72
CA PHE A 342 -28.68 18.63 6.16
C PHE A 342 -28.61 19.74 5.12
N PHE A 343 -28.37 19.39 3.85
CA PHE A 343 -28.22 20.34 2.76
C PHE A 343 -29.55 20.83 2.17
N ASP A 344 -30.70 20.36 2.64
CA ASP A 344 -32.00 20.93 2.31
C ASP A 344 -32.26 22.23 3.10
N ASP A 345 -31.69 22.35 4.31
CA ASP A 345 -31.76 23.55 5.14
C ASP A 345 -30.88 24.69 4.58
N PRO A 346 -31.46 25.87 4.25
CA PRO A 346 -30.71 27.02 3.80
C PRO A 346 -29.64 27.53 4.77
N ASN A 347 -29.85 27.43 6.09
CA ASN A 347 -28.90 27.90 7.10
C ASN A 347 -27.65 27.02 7.11
N ASN A 348 -27.83 25.71 7.06
CA ASN A 348 -26.75 24.74 6.98
C ASN A 348 -25.93 24.92 5.70
N ARG A 349 -26.61 25.10 4.54
CA ARG A 349 -25.92 25.36 3.26
C ARG A 349 -25.06 26.62 3.32
N ARG A 350 -25.62 27.71 3.85
CA ARG A 350 -24.90 28.99 3.95
C ARG A 350 -23.69 28.87 4.86
N TRP A 351 -23.87 28.27 6.04
CA TRP A 351 -22.77 28.02 6.97
C TRP A 351 -21.68 27.14 6.35
N PHE A 352 -22.06 26.09 5.61
CA PHE A 352 -21.11 25.19 4.97
C PHE A 352 -20.31 25.88 3.87
N GLU A 353 -20.99 26.66 3.02
CA GLU A 353 -20.35 27.47 1.97
C GLU A 353 -19.41 28.52 2.57
N ASP A 354 -19.84 29.25 3.61
CA ASP A 354 -19.03 30.25 4.31
C ASP A 354 -17.79 29.62 4.97
N LYS A 355 -17.90 28.38 5.49
CA LYS A 355 -16.82 27.68 6.18
C LYS A 355 -15.81 27.02 5.24
N TYR A 356 -16.28 26.37 4.17
CA TYR A 356 -15.44 25.52 3.31
C TYR A 356 -15.27 26.04 1.88
N GLY A 357 -16.01 27.06 1.46
CA GLY A 357 -15.78 27.77 0.19
C GLY A 357 -16.36 27.12 -1.06
N PHE A 358 -17.24 26.12 -0.94
CA PHE A 358 -17.94 25.51 -2.07
C PHE A 358 -19.40 25.17 -1.74
N LYS A 359 -20.21 24.94 -2.78
CA LYS A 359 -21.67 24.79 -2.65
C LYS A 359 -22.07 23.32 -2.59
N VAL A 360 -23.09 23.04 -1.79
CA VAL A 360 -23.77 21.74 -1.79
C VAL A 360 -25.27 22.00 -1.78
N HIS A 361 -25.96 21.50 -2.80
CA HIS A 361 -27.41 21.64 -2.90
C HIS A 361 -27.99 20.44 -3.65
N LYS A 362 -28.85 19.67 -2.97
CA LYS A 362 -29.41 18.42 -3.50
C LYS A 362 -28.32 17.53 -4.14
N PRO A 363 -27.25 17.23 -3.40
CA PRO A 363 -26.12 16.49 -3.95
C PRO A 363 -26.57 15.12 -4.43
N LYS A 364 -26.02 14.64 -5.54
CA LYS A 364 -26.04 13.21 -5.79
C LYS A 364 -25.17 12.52 -4.73
N ARG A 365 -25.61 11.35 -4.31
CA ARG A 365 -24.91 10.50 -3.35
C ARG A 365 -24.37 9.30 -4.11
N TYR A 366 -23.07 9.10 -4.09
CA TYR A 366 -22.43 7.91 -4.63
C TYR A 366 -22.06 6.99 -3.47
N LEU A 367 -22.56 5.77 -3.49
CA LEU A 367 -22.19 4.73 -2.52
C LEU A 367 -21.26 3.74 -3.21
N VAL A 368 -19.98 3.78 -2.84
CA VAL A 368 -18.99 2.82 -3.34
C VAL A 368 -18.98 1.60 -2.43
N VAL A 369 -19.48 0.46 -2.92
CA VAL A 369 -19.66 -0.75 -2.11
C VAL A 369 -19.63 -2.01 -2.98
N GLY A 370 -19.07 -3.09 -2.43
CA GLY A 370 -19.14 -4.39 -3.08
C GLY A 370 -18.26 -4.55 -4.31
N ARG A 371 -18.27 -5.78 -4.83
CA ARG A 371 -17.57 -6.21 -6.05
C ARG A 371 -18.60 -6.57 -7.10
N ARG A 372 -18.26 -6.46 -8.40
CA ARG A 372 -19.21 -6.70 -9.49
C ARG A 372 -19.87 -8.08 -9.44
N HIS A 373 -19.17 -9.12 -8.96
CA HIS A 373 -19.74 -10.46 -8.82
C HIS A 373 -20.83 -10.58 -7.74
N ASP A 374 -20.93 -9.61 -6.83
CA ASP A 374 -22.00 -9.54 -5.83
C ASP A 374 -23.34 -9.15 -6.46
N PHE A 375 -23.29 -8.58 -7.67
CA PHE A 375 -24.40 -8.06 -8.44
C PHE A 375 -24.78 -9.03 -9.57
N LYS A 376 -25.30 -10.20 -9.19
CA LYS A 376 -25.54 -11.33 -10.11
C LYS A 376 -26.72 -11.14 -11.09
N SER A 377 -27.57 -10.14 -10.92
CA SER A 377 -28.76 -9.92 -11.75
C SER A 377 -28.99 -8.44 -12.04
N ASP A 378 -29.50 -8.07 -13.21
CA ASP A 378 -29.81 -6.66 -13.53
C ASP A 378 -30.90 -6.06 -12.62
N VAL A 379 -31.58 -6.89 -11.83
CA VAL A 379 -32.61 -6.52 -10.84
C VAL A 379 -32.13 -5.44 -9.86
N TRP A 380 -30.86 -5.43 -9.45
CA TRP A 380 -30.36 -4.38 -8.55
C TRP A 380 -30.37 -3.00 -9.21
N ARG A 381 -30.22 -2.90 -10.55
CA ARG A 381 -30.31 -1.63 -11.27
C ARG A 381 -31.74 -1.12 -11.31
N GLU A 382 -32.71 -2.02 -11.41
CA GLU A 382 -34.13 -1.68 -11.31
C GLU A 382 -34.45 -1.14 -9.91
N ILE A 383 -34.02 -1.84 -8.84
CA ILE A 383 -34.19 -1.37 -7.46
C ILE A 383 -33.45 -0.04 -7.23
N GLN A 384 -32.25 0.15 -7.80
CA GLN A 384 -31.53 1.42 -7.71
C GLN A 384 -32.30 2.57 -8.37
N SER A 385 -33.01 2.30 -9.47
CA SER A 385 -33.75 3.34 -10.20
C SER A 385 -34.87 4.00 -9.37
N ASP A 386 -35.30 3.34 -8.29
CA ASP A 386 -36.23 3.91 -7.30
C ASP A 386 -35.61 5.06 -6.48
N PHE A 387 -34.27 5.15 -6.45
CA PHE A 387 -33.52 6.18 -5.73
C PHE A 387 -32.96 7.22 -6.71
N ARG A 388 -33.64 8.35 -6.85
CA ARG A 388 -33.28 9.40 -7.85
C ARG A 388 -31.94 10.09 -7.61
N ASP A 389 -31.52 10.18 -6.36
CA ASP A 389 -30.36 10.97 -5.90
C ASP A 389 -29.25 10.08 -5.31
N LEU A 390 -29.32 8.77 -5.55
CA LEU A 390 -28.32 7.79 -5.12
C LEU A 390 -27.85 6.97 -6.32
N GLU A 391 -26.54 6.81 -6.43
CA GLU A 391 -25.92 5.88 -7.36
C GLU A 391 -25.02 4.93 -6.60
N ILE A 392 -25.20 3.62 -6.81
CA ILE A 392 -24.34 2.60 -6.22
C ILE A 392 -23.28 2.22 -7.27
N ILE A 393 -22.02 2.28 -6.85
CA ILE A 393 -20.85 1.99 -7.68
C ILE A 393 -20.07 0.85 -7.01
N THR A 394 -19.68 -0.16 -7.77
CA THR A 394 -18.79 -1.21 -7.24
C THR A 394 -17.34 -0.74 -7.25
N PHE A 395 -16.48 -1.33 -6.40
CA PHE A 395 -15.04 -1.05 -6.47
C PHE A 395 -14.48 -1.34 -7.86
N ASP A 396 -14.96 -2.40 -8.53
CA ASP A 396 -14.61 -2.69 -9.91
C ASP A 396 -14.98 -1.56 -10.89
N ASP A 397 -16.19 -1.01 -10.77
CA ASP A 397 -16.69 0.05 -11.67
C ASP A 397 -16.03 1.41 -11.40
N LEU A 398 -15.58 1.65 -10.18
CA LEU A 398 -14.73 2.79 -9.84
C LEU A 398 -13.38 2.66 -10.56
N ILE A 399 -12.67 1.55 -10.35
CA ILE A 399 -11.35 1.31 -10.95
C ILE A 399 -11.41 1.28 -12.48
N ASP A 400 -12.33 0.51 -13.06
CA ASP A 400 -12.46 0.39 -14.51
C ASP A 400 -12.80 1.76 -15.14
N GLY A 401 -13.60 2.59 -14.46
CA GLY A 401 -13.93 3.95 -14.89
C GLY A 401 -12.73 4.89 -14.93
N VAL A 402 -11.84 4.80 -13.94
CA VAL A 402 -10.58 5.58 -13.92
C VAL A 402 -9.60 5.05 -14.96
N LYS A 403 -9.42 3.71 -15.03
CA LYS A 403 -8.52 3.08 -16.00
C LYS A 403 -8.89 3.46 -17.44
N ALA A 404 -10.17 3.49 -17.79
CA ALA A 404 -10.64 3.86 -19.13
C ALA A 404 -10.13 5.24 -19.59
N GLN A 405 -9.93 6.20 -18.67
CA GLN A 405 -9.42 7.54 -18.99
C GLN A 405 -7.95 7.53 -19.44
N PHE A 406 -7.18 6.46 -19.16
CA PHE A 406 -5.78 6.35 -19.56
C PHE A 406 -5.55 5.61 -20.89
N TYR A 407 -6.58 5.01 -21.46
CA TYR A 407 -6.50 4.22 -22.69
C TYR A 407 -7.40 4.75 -23.83
N GLN A 408 -8.11 5.85 -23.58
CA GLN A 408 -8.72 6.70 -24.61
C GLN A 408 -7.74 7.81 -24.98
#